data_AF-A0A327ZUZ4-F1
#
_entry.id   AF-A0A327ZUZ4-F1
#
_cell.length_a   1.000
_cell.length_b   1.000
_cell.length_c   1.000
_cell.angle_alpha   90.00
_cell.angle_beta   90.00
_cell.angle_gamma   90.00
#
_symmetry.space_group_name_H-M   'P 1'
#
loop_
_entity.id
_entity.type
_entity.pdbx_description
1 polymer ?
#
loop_
_entity_poly.entity_id
_entity_poly.type
_entity_poly.pdbx_seq_one_letter_code
_entity_poly.pdbx_strand_id
1 'polypeptide(L)'
;MLVPTYQSYVGGKFYFEHSKYEGSASHVYQPVSETELELLRKEDNRRVKDAYVLTTKQLTGLRNALINFVVGGKIRNLQQIAQQERPKKYAFIMHTITTKRAHMWQYQVVLKIEQKLTQLIEENEAAFKSLIMEAYEGFKLSSESNYFPEAKDVYEAVKSAFLDEELLITIVNSEQDVNQLLDKRGELKLRAPLNFFIGGQILDRGITISNLIGFYYGRDPKKFQQDTVLQHSRMYGARPKEDLSVTRFYTTHRIYDVMERMHAFDEDLRKAFETGRNAGEVIFMMHDTKKDIVPCNPNKILLSKVITIKGKKRFLPVGFQTKSRSEMIRRTKKLDTMIQDLRKFAIDQNNKDARHILVPVQKVIPILKEITECLIMEEGYEWNVETYSAILNYLSRLPGNNTGYVWIVTRENRNISRYRQDGVRFADRPDNGQDELKQSYQLGTTHPTVMLLRQNGNENEGWRGGPFYWPVIVAPAQMNTIVFEG
;
A
#
# COMPACT_ATOMS: atom_id res chain seq x y z
N MET A 1 27.32 0.49 -1.27
CA MET A 1 27.54 1.37 -0.11
C MET A 1 26.18 1.61 0.52
N LEU A 2 25.98 1.20 1.78
CA LEU A 2 24.71 1.40 2.50
C LEU A 2 24.51 2.90 2.76
N VAL A 3 23.32 3.42 2.47
CA VAL A 3 22.97 4.81 2.80
C VAL A 3 22.81 4.90 4.32
N PRO A 4 23.44 5.89 5.00
CA PRO A 4 23.32 6.05 6.44
C PRO A 4 21.87 6.28 6.86
N THR A 5 21.38 5.55 7.85
CA THR A 5 20.10 5.81 8.51
C THR A 5 20.33 6.71 9.72
N TYR A 6 19.87 7.97 9.65
CA TYR A 6 19.80 8.84 10.81
C TYR A 6 18.74 8.33 11.79
N GLN A 7 18.97 8.50 13.11
CA GLN A 7 18.04 8.09 14.18
C GLN A 7 16.62 8.66 14.03
N SER A 8 16.48 9.80 13.33
CA SER A 8 15.22 10.48 13.06
C SER A 8 14.55 10.03 11.76
N TYR A 9 15.17 9.12 10.99
CA TYR A 9 14.61 8.59 9.74
C TYR A 9 13.36 7.75 10.02
N VAL A 10 12.20 8.31 9.68
CA VAL A 10 10.90 7.65 9.82
C VAL A 10 10.76 6.54 8.77
N GLY A 11 11.27 6.80 7.56
CA GLY A 11 11.43 5.85 6.47
C GLY A 11 10.15 5.18 5.99
N GLY A 12 10.29 4.11 5.22
CA GLY A 12 9.15 3.29 4.79
C GLY A 12 8.49 2.50 5.92
N LYS A 13 9.12 2.40 7.11
CA LYS A 13 8.56 1.67 8.26
C LYS A 13 7.23 2.25 8.73
N PHE A 14 7.16 3.56 8.91
CA PHE A 14 5.89 4.21 9.30
C PHE A 14 4.80 4.02 8.24
N TYR A 15 5.17 4.13 6.96
CA TYR A 15 4.24 4.08 5.84
C TYR A 15 3.74 2.68 5.50
N PHE A 16 4.56 1.64 5.66
CA PHE A 16 4.30 0.29 5.15
C PHE A 16 4.34 -0.82 6.23
N GLU A 17 4.97 -0.57 7.38
CA GLU A 17 5.02 -1.54 8.49
C GLU A 17 4.06 -1.15 9.61
N HIS A 18 4.21 0.04 10.18
CA HIS A 18 3.39 0.52 11.29
C HIS A 18 1.93 0.76 10.86
N SER A 19 1.71 1.16 9.61
CA SER A 19 0.38 1.39 9.03
C SER A 19 -0.53 0.16 8.99
N LYS A 20 0.04 -1.03 9.18
CA LYS A 20 -0.67 -2.31 9.25
C LYS A 20 -1.33 -2.58 10.59
N TYR A 21 -0.91 -1.85 11.63
CA TYR A 21 -1.43 -1.96 12.99
C TYR A 21 -2.26 -0.72 13.31
N GLU A 22 -3.19 -0.82 14.26
CA GLU A 22 -3.94 0.33 14.75
C GLU A 22 -3.01 1.37 15.37
N GLY A 23 -3.19 2.65 15.03
CA GLY A 23 -2.40 3.77 15.53
C GLY A 23 -2.31 4.92 14.52
N SER A 24 -1.47 5.93 14.78
CA SER A 24 -1.37 7.09 13.88
C SER A 24 -1.02 6.70 12.44
N ALA A 25 -0.10 5.74 12.30
CA ALA A 25 0.37 5.23 11.02
C ALA A 25 -0.74 4.62 10.15
N SER A 26 -1.80 4.06 10.74
CA SER A 26 -2.89 3.44 9.97
C SER A 26 -3.72 4.45 9.18
N HIS A 27 -3.61 5.76 9.46
CA HIS A 27 -4.34 6.79 8.73
C HIS A 27 -3.52 7.46 7.61
N VAL A 28 -2.25 7.07 7.45
CA VAL A 28 -1.35 7.68 6.47
C VAL A 28 -1.81 7.37 5.05
N TYR A 29 -2.04 6.11 4.72
CA TYR A 29 -2.46 5.72 3.38
C TYR A 29 -3.93 6.08 3.13
N GLN A 30 -4.15 6.90 2.11
CA GLN A 30 -5.44 7.37 1.63
C GLN A 30 -5.65 6.84 0.19
N PRO A 31 -6.54 5.85 -0.02
CA PRO A 31 -6.71 5.24 -1.34
C PRO A 31 -7.32 6.22 -2.34
N VAL A 32 -6.76 6.23 -3.54
CA VAL A 32 -7.27 6.96 -4.71
C VAL A 32 -7.63 5.95 -5.80
N SER A 33 -8.69 6.22 -6.57
CA SER A 33 -9.09 5.36 -7.70
C SER A 33 -8.15 5.52 -8.91
N GLU A 34 -7.97 4.47 -9.72
CA GLU A 34 -7.17 4.60 -10.95
C GLU A 34 -7.85 5.55 -11.94
N THR A 35 -9.19 5.56 -11.95
CA THR A 35 -10.01 6.50 -12.73
C THR A 35 -9.67 7.97 -12.41
N GLU A 36 -9.48 8.31 -11.13
CA GLU A 36 -9.11 9.66 -10.71
C GLU A 36 -7.68 10.03 -11.18
N LEU A 37 -6.72 9.10 -11.10
CA LEU A 37 -5.38 9.35 -11.65
C LEU A 37 -5.42 9.56 -13.16
N GLU A 38 -6.22 8.78 -13.90
CA GLU A 38 -6.39 8.94 -15.34
C GLU A 38 -7.00 10.30 -15.69
N LEU A 39 -8.02 10.74 -14.94
CA LEU A 39 -8.65 12.04 -15.09
C LEU A 39 -7.66 13.21 -14.91
N LEU A 40 -6.64 13.03 -14.06
CA LEU A 40 -5.62 14.05 -13.78
C LEU A 40 -4.46 14.03 -14.78
N ARG A 41 -4.37 13.05 -15.69
CA ARG A 41 -3.29 12.97 -16.71
C ARG A 41 -3.52 13.86 -17.91
N LYS A 42 -4.78 14.19 -18.21
CA LYS A 42 -5.14 15.00 -19.37
C LYS A 42 -6.39 15.82 -19.05
N GLU A 43 -6.43 17.03 -19.58
CA GLU A 43 -7.59 17.91 -19.51
C GLU A 43 -8.87 17.20 -19.96
N ASP A 44 -9.86 17.17 -19.07
CA ASP A 44 -11.18 16.61 -19.30
C ASP A 44 -12.25 17.50 -18.65
N ASN A 45 -12.58 18.59 -19.34
CA ASN A 45 -13.62 19.52 -18.93
C ASN A 45 -15.04 18.91 -19.00
N ARG A 46 -15.22 17.72 -19.59
CA ARG A 46 -16.52 17.05 -19.61
C ARG A 46 -16.83 16.42 -18.24
N ARG A 47 -15.81 15.85 -17.61
CA ARG A 47 -15.90 15.18 -16.31
C ARG A 47 -15.59 16.10 -15.13
N VAL A 48 -14.68 17.06 -15.30
CA VAL A 48 -14.37 18.08 -14.28
C VAL A 48 -15.13 19.36 -14.59
N LYS A 49 -16.39 19.40 -14.15
CA LYS A 49 -17.24 20.59 -14.26
C LYS A 49 -17.14 21.43 -13.00
N ASP A 50 -17.09 22.75 -13.19
CA ASP A 50 -17.00 23.73 -12.11
C ASP A 50 -18.11 23.55 -11.05
N ALA A 51 -19.35 23.36 -11.51
CA ALA A 51 -20.52 23.18 -10.65
C ALA A 51 -20.47 21.94 -9.73
N TYR A 52 -19.63 20.94 -10.03
CA TYR A 52 -19.61 19.66 -9.32
C TYR A 52 -18.23 19.28 -8.79
N VAL A 53 -17.25 20.19 -8.82
CA VAL A 53 -15.87 19.86 -8.44
C VAL A 53 -15.76 19.45 -6.96
N LEU A 54 -16.61 20.01 -6.09
CA LEU A 54 -16.66 19.66 -4.66
C LEU A 54 -17.46 18.39 -4.35
N THR A 55 -18.31 17.91 -5.27
CA THR A 55 -19.24 16.79 -5.00
C THR A 55 -18.99 15.56 -5.86
N THR A 56 -18.24 15.68 -6.97
CA THR A 56 -17.95 14.55 -7.85
C THR A 56 -17.15 13.47 -7.13
N LYS A 57 -17.55 12.21 -7.32
CA LYS A 57 -16.84 11.05 -6.78
C LYS A 57 -15.45 10.86 -7.41
N GLN A 58 -15.26 11.33 -8.64
CA GLN A 58 -14.04 11.15 -9.43
C GLN A 58 -12.86 12.03 -8.99
N LEU A 59 -13.08 12.99 -8.07
CA LEU A 59 -12.03 13.85 -7.50
C LEU A 59 -12.00 13.77 -5.98
N THR A 60 -12.54 12.70 -5.40
CA THR A 60 -12.64 12.56 -3.94
C THR A 60 -11.25 12.53 -3.31
N GLY A 61 -10.29 11.83 -3.93
CA GLY A 61 -8.92 11.77 -3.43
C GLY A 61 -8.25 13.15 -3.40
N LEU A 62 -8.28 13.88 -4.51
CA LEU A 62 -7.65 15.20 -4.65
C LEU A 62 -8.33 16.26 -3.79
N ARG A 63 -9.67 16.25 -3.71
CA ARG A 63 -10.43 17.14 -2.82
C ARG A 63 -10.04 16.90 -1.37
N ASN A 64 -10.06 15.64 -0.92
CA ASN A 64 -9.67 15.29 0.43
C ASN A 64 -8.18 15.59 0.69
N ALA A 65 -7.32 15.45 -0.31
CA ALA A 65 -5.90 15.81 -0.22
C ALA A 65 -5.69 17.29 0.06
N LEU A 66 -6.39 18.16 -0.65
CA LEU A 66 -6.31 19.61 -0.44
C LEU A 66 -6.86 20.01 0.93
N ILE A 67 -8.06 19.53 1.28
CA ILE A 67 -8.72 19.85 2.55
C ILE A 67 -7.86 19.36 3.73
N ASN A 68 -7.45 18.08 3.70
CA ASN A 68 -6.64 17.51 4.77
C ASN A 68 -5.28 18.22 4.91
N PHE A 69 -4.69 18.69 3.81
CA PHE A 69 -3.45 19.47 3.87
C PHE A 69 -3.63 20.78 4.65
N VAL A 70 -4.67 21.55 4.33
CA VAL A 70 -4.96 22.82 5.01
C VAL A 70 -5.28 22.58 6.49
N VAL A 71 -6.19 21.62 6.77
CA VAL A 71 -6.58 21.27 8.15
C VAL A 71 -5.39 20.76 8.96
N GLY A 72 -4.60 19.84 8.41
CA GLY A 72 -3.42 19.29 9.07
C GLY A 72 -2.35 20.37 9.34
N GLY A 73 -2.13 21.28 8.39
CA GLY A 73 -1.22 22.41 8.58
C GLY A 73 -1.67 23.35 9.70
N LYS A 74 -2.96 23.67 9.77
CA LYS A 74 -3.52 24.52 10.82
C LYS A 74 -3.54 23.86 12.19
N ILE A 75 -3.82 22.56 12.28
CA ILE A 75 -3.65 21.78 13.52
C ILE A 75 -2.21 21.92 14.04
N ARG A 76 -1.21 21.76 13.17
CA ARG A 76 0.19 21.89 13.57
C ARG A 76 0.56 23.31 14.00
N ASN A 77 0.07 24.32 13.30
CA ASN A 77 0.29 25.72 13.70
C ASN A 77 -0.30 26.01 15.08
N LEU A 78 -1.53 25.55 15.35
CA LEU A 78 -2.16 25.72 16.66
C LEU A 78 -1.41 24.96 17.78
N GLN A 79 -0.92 23.75 17.49
CA GLN A 79 -0.08 23.00 18.43
C GLN A 79 1.23 23.74 18.75
N GLN A 80 1.87 24.34 17.74
CA GLN A 80 3.08 25.16 17.91
C GLN A 80 2.80 26.40 18.77
N ILE A 81 1.70 27.11 18.50
CA ILE A 81 1.29 28.28 19.28
C ILE A 81 1.05 27.90 20.75
N ALA A 82 0.36 26.79 21.01
CA ALA A 82 0.13 26.28 22.37
C ALA A 82 1.44 25.93 23.11
N GLN A 83 2.47 25.52 22.37
CA GLN A 83 3.82 25.24 22.88
C GLN A 83 4.74 26.47 22.89
N GLN A 84 4.21 27.67 22.60
CA GLN A 84 4.98 28.91 22.47
C GLN A 84 6.08 28.85 21.40
N GLU A 85 5.93 27.97 20.40
CA GLU A 85 6.78 27.89 19.23
C GLU A 85 6.27 28.81 18.11
N ARG A 86 7.18 29.25 17.25
CA ARG A 86 6.79 29.97 16.03
C ARG A 86 6.09 29.03 15.06
N PRO A 87 4.91 29.39 14.51
CA PRO A 87 4.23 28.60 13.49
C PRO A 87 5.14 28.32 12.30
N LYS A 88 5.30 27.05 11.96
CA LYS A 88 6.08 26.59 10.80
C LYS A 88 5.23 26.65 9.54
N LYS A 89 5.92 26.72 8.41
CA LYS A 89 5.31 26.58 7.08
C LYS A 89 5.30 25.10 6.70
N TYR A 90 4.26 24.67 5.99
CA TYR A 90 4.07 23.29 5.60
C TYR A 90 4.01 23.12 4.08
N ALA A 91 4.39 21.93 3.63
CA ALA A 91 4.43 21.57 2.21
C ALA A 91 3.51 20.38 1.91
N PHE A 92 2.99 20.38 0.69
CA PHE A 92 2.30 19.28 0.03
C PHE A 92 2.90 19.07 -1.36
N ILE A 93 3.01 17.82 -1.81
CA ILE A 93 3.49 17.53 -3.18
C ILE A 93 2.50 16.65 -3.92
N MET A 94 2.15 17.08 -5.12
CA MET A 94 1.45 16.29 -6.11
C MET A 94 2.41 15.88 -7.24
N HIS A 95 2.67 14.57 -7.33
CA HIS A 95 3.58 13.93 -8.27
C HIS A 95 2.90 12.76 -8.99
N THR A 96 2.25 13.04 -10.11
CA THR A 96 1.46 12.04 -10.85
C THR A 96 2.04 11.67 -12.21
N ILE A 97 2.75 12.61 -12.86
CA ILE A 97 3.30 12.46 -14.20
C ILE A 97 4.44 13.48 -14.39
N THR A 98 5.13 13.45 -15.52
CA THR A 98 6.22 14.38 -15.84
C THR A 98 5.84 15.45 -16.87
N THR A 99 4.67 15.34 -17.49
CA THR A 99 4.28 16.20 -18.61
C THR A 99 3.78 17.56 -18.12
N LYS A 100 4.37 18.66 -18.62
CA LYS A 100 3.99 20.04 -18.25
C LYS A 100 2.50 20.33 -18.46
N ARG A 101 1.91 19.80 -19.55
CA ARG A 101 0.46 19.95 -19.82
C ARG A 101 -0.41 19.34 -18.73
N ALA A 102 -0.02 18.18 -18.20
CA ALA A 102 -0.78 17.55 -17.12
C ALA A 102 -0.61 18.30 -15.80
N HIS A 103 0.59 18.83 -15.50
CA HIS A 103 0.75 19.70 -14.33
C HIS A 103 -0.11 20.96 -14.40
N MET A 104 -0.21 21.58 -15.58
CA MET A 104 -1.09 22.74 -15.77
C MET A 104 -2.56 22.38 -15.56
N TRP A 105 -2.99 21.23 -16.09
CA TRP A 105 -4.33 20.72 -15.83
C TRP A 105 -4.57 20.50 -14.33
N GLN A 106 -3.65 19.82 -13.64
CA GLN A 106 -3.74 19.57 -12.20
C GLN A 106 -3.80 20.86 -11.41
N TYR A 107 -2.99 21.85 -11.76
CA TYR A 107 -3.04 23.19 -11.19
C TYR A 107 -4.43 23.82 -11.35
N GLN A 108 -5.00 23.77 -12.55
CA GLN A 108 -6.34 24.30 -12.78
C GLN A 108 -7.41 23.57 -11.97
N VAL A 109 -7.30 22.25 -11.80
CA VAL A 109 -8.25 21.47 -10.97
C VAL A 109 -8.11 21.84 -9.50
N VAL A 110 -6.88 21.90 -8.95
CA VAL A 110 -6.65 22.26 -7.54
C VAL A 110 -7.10 23.70 -7.28
N LEU A 111 -6.80 24.63 -8.18
CA LEU A 111 -7.24 26.02 -8.07
C LEU A 111 -8.78 26.13 -8.10
N LYS A 112 -9.47 25.38 -8.97
CA LYS A 112 -10.93 25.34 -8.97
C LYS A 112 -11.50 24.80 -7.66
N ILE A 113 -10.88 23.78 -7.05
CA ILE A 113 -11.31 23.25 -5.75
C ILE A 113 -11.13 24.33 -4.68
N GLU A 114 -9.97 24.99 -4.62
CA GLU A 114 -9.67 26.07 -3.68
C GLU A 114 -10.69 27.22 -3.81
N GLN A 115 -10.89 27.74 -5.02
CA GLN A 115 -11.84 28.82 -5.29
C GLN A 115 -13.26 28.45 -4.87
N LYS A 116 -13.68 27.21 -5.12
CA LYS A 116 -15.00 26.73 -4.71
C LYS A 116 -15.12 26.54 -3.21
N LEU A 117 -14.06 26.13 -2.51
CA LEU A 117 -14.05 26.08 -1.05
C LEU A 117 -14.20 27.48 -0.47
N THR A 118 -13.49 28.47 -1.03
CA THR A 118 -13.58 29.87 -0.60
C THR A 118 -14.98 30.46 -0.84
N GLN A 119 -15.57 30.22 -2.02
CA GLN A 119 -16.97 30.61 -2.31
C GLN A 119 -17.98 29.95 -1.35
N LEU A 120 -17.75 28.67 -1.00
CA LEU A 120 -18.64 27.93 -0.12
C LEU A 120 -18.71 28.51 1.30
N ILE A 121 -17.67 29.24 1.74
CA ILE A 121 -17.68 29.94 3.05
C ILE A 121 -18.81 30.97 3.10
N GLU A 122 -19.05 31.69 2.00
CA GLU A 122 -20.09 32.72 1.91
C GLU A 122 -21.46 32.13 1.53
N GLU A 123 -21.49 31.21 0.57
CA GLU A 123 -22.74 30.66 0.01
C GLU A 123 -23.41 29.64 0.94
N ASN A 124 -22.62 28.80 1.64
CA ASN A 124 -23.12 27.74 2.49
C ASN A 124 -22.07 27.31 3.53
N GLU A 125 -21.88 28.14 4.54
CA GLU A 125 -20.91 27.91 5.61
C GLU A 125 -21.10 26.55 6.31
N ALA A 126 -22.34 26.06 6.42
CA ALA A 126 -22.63 24.76 7.03
C ALA A 126 -22.03 23.59 6.21
N ALA A 127 -22.10 23.66 4.87
CA ALA A 127 -21.48 22.67 4.00
C ALA A 127 -19.94 22.74 4.06
N PHE A 128 -19.37 23.95 4.08
CA PHE A 128 -17.93 24.13 4.29
C PHE A 128 -17.48 23.53 5.62
N LYS A 129 -18.17 23.87 6.72
CA LYS A 129 -17.92 23.31 8.05
C LYS A 129 -17.99 21.80 8.08
N SER A 130 -18.96 21.18 7.40
CA SER A 130 -19.05 19.72 7.32
C SER A 130 -17.81 19.09 6.71
N LEU A 131 -17.28 19.67 5.62
CA LEU A 131 -16.06 19.17 4.96
C LEU A 131 -14.83 19.29 5.88
N ILE A 132 -14.69 20.41 6.59
CA ILE A 132 -13.58 20.64 7.52
C ILE A 132 -13.67 19.70 8.74
N MET A 133 -14.87 19.48 9.26
CA MET A 133 -15.08 18.59 10.41
C MET A 133 -14.80 17.13 10.09
N GLU A 134 -15.12 16.66 8.88
CA GLU A 134 -14.76 15.31 8.43
C GLU A 134 -13.23 15.11 8.46
N ALA A 135 -12.48 16.08 7.93
CA ALA A 135 -11.02 16.07 7.97
C ALA A 135 -10.47 16.14 9.41
N TYR A 136 -11.04 17.00 10.25
CA TYR A 136 -10.65 17.16 11.66
C TYR A 136 -10.80 15.85 12.44
N GLU A 137 -11.95 15.18 12.35
CA GLU A 137 -12.18 13.90 13.04
C GLU A 137 -11.20 12.82 12.52
N GLY A 138 -10.90 12.83 11.23
CA GLY A 138 -9.87 11.96 10.65
C GLY A 138 -8.47 12.19 11.23
N PHE A 139 -8.10 13.43 11.58
CA PHE A 139 -6.83 13.73 12.26
C PHE A 139 -6.85 13.44 13.75
N LYS A 140 -8.00 13.58 14.40
CA LYS A 140 -8.17 13.25 15.82
C LYS A 140 -7.90 11.77 16.07
N LEU A 141 -8.38 10.89 15.19
CA LEU A 141 -8.10 9.45 15.23
C LEU A 141 -6.63 9.11 15.03
N SER A 142 -5.90 9.92 14.25
CA SER A 142 -4.48 9.69 13.97
C SER A 142 -3.54 10.48 14.89
N SER A 143 -4.06 11.19 15.88
CA SER A 143 -3.24 12.03 16.75
C SER A 143 -2.58 11.22 17.85
N GLU A 144 -1.26 11.39 17.98
CA GLU A 144 -0.47 10.90 19.12
C GLU A 144 0.09 12.07 19.96
N SER A 145 -0.40 13.29 19.71
CA SER A 145 0.06 14.49 20.40
C SER A 145 -0.56 14.60 21.79
N ASN A 146 0.22 15.08 22.76
CA ASN A 146 -0.27 15.41 24.10
C ASN A 146 -1.33 16.54 24.09
N TYR A 147 -1.33 17.35 23.03
CA TYR A 147 -2.32 18.41 22.82
C TYR A 147 -2.90 18.31 21.41
N PHE A 148 -4.22 18.24 21.33
CA PHE A 148 -4.98 18.33 20.09
C PHE A 148 -5.88 19.57 20.17
N PRO A 149 -5.79 20.53 19.22
CA PRO A 149 -6.58 21.75 19.28
C PRO A 149 -8.08 21.48 19.18
N GLU A 150 -8.89 22.34 19.79
CA GLU A 150 -10.34 22.24 19.74
C GLU A 150 -10.89 22.43 18.33
N ALA A 151 -12.00 21.74 18.03
CA ALA A 151 -12.62 21.75 16.71
C ALA A 151 -12.96 23.17 16.23
N LYS A 152 -13.41 24.04 17.15
CA LYS A 152 -13.73 25.43 16.86
C LYS A 152 -12.49 26.20 16.40
N ASP A 153 -11.38 26.05 17.10
CA ASP A 153 -10.15 26.80 16.80
C ASP A 153 -9.54 26.34 15.48
N VAL A 154 -9.58 25.03 15.19
CA VAL A 154 -9.16 24.50 13.89
C VAL A 154 -10.05 25.03 12.77
N TYR A 155 -11.37 25.03 12.96
CA TYR A 155 -12.31 25.54 11.97
C TYR A 155 -12.05 27.01 11.64
N GLU A 156 -11.92 27.88 12.64
CA GLU A 156 -11.64 29.30 12.42
C GLU A 156 -10.28 29.51 11.75
N ALA A 157 -9.25 28.78 12.19
CA ALA A 157 -7.93 28.86 11.58
C ALA A 157 -7.92 28.43 10.11
N VAL A 158 -8.70 27.41 9.75
CA VAL A 158 -8.85 26.93 8.36
C VAL A 158 -9.64 27.92 7.52
N LYS A 159 -10.72 28.49 8.06
CA LYS A 159 -11.50 29.54 7.41
C LYS A 159 -10.61 30.76 7.08
N SER A 160 -9.84 31.25 8.06
CA SER A 160 -8.84 32.31 7.84
C SER A 160 -7.80 31.92 6.80
N ALA A 161 -7.35 30.67 6.76
CA ALA A 161 -6.36 30.22 5.77
C ALA A 161 -6.81 30.46 4.31
N PHE A 162 -8.10 30.25 4.02
CA PHE A 162 -8.67 30.48 2.70
C PHE A 162 -8.94 31.97 2.44
N LEU A 163 -9.50 32.70 3.41
CA LEU A 163 -9.82 34.12 3.27
C LEU A 163 -8.58 35.01 3.17
N ASP A 164 -7.50 34.67 3.89
CA ASP A 164 -6.25 35.43 3.93
C ASP A 164 -5.22 34.93 2.89
N GLU A 165 -5.65 34.07 1.96
CA GLU A 165 -4.82 33.52 0.88
C GLU A 165 -3.51 32.85 1.36
N GLU A 166 -3.56 32.12 2.48
CA GLU A 166 -2.37 31.48 3.07
C GLU A 166 -1.88 30.25 2.30
N LEU A 167 -2.68 29.75 1.35
CA LEU A 167 -2.38 28.61 0.49
C LEU A 167 -1.77 29.06 -0.84
N LEU A 168 -0.51 28.70 -1.06
CA LEU A 168 0.17 28.93 -2.33
C LEU A 168 0.29 27.65 -3.16
N ILE A 169 -0.38 27.61 -4.31
CA ILE A 169 -0.28 26.50 -5.28
C ILE A 169 0.78 26.86 -6.34
N THR A 170 1.82 26.03 -6.48
CA THR A 170 2.95 26.30 -7.38
C THR A 170 3.24 25.11 -8.30
N ILE A 171 3.40 25.36 -9.60
CA ILE A 171 3.86 24.36 -10.55
C ILE A 171 5.40 24.37 -10.62
N VAL A 172 6.03 23.20 -10.58
CA VAL A 172 7.48 23.03 -10.70
C VAL A 172 7.77 22.10 -11.89
N ASN A 173 8.28 22.67 -12.99
CA ASN A 173 8.33 22.02 -14.30
C ASN A 173 9.74 21.72 -14.83
N SER A 174 10.79 22.25 -14.20
CA SER A 174 12.19 22.08 -14.62
C SER A 174 13.17 22.18 -13.45
N GLU A 175 14.37 21.64 -13.62
CA GLU A 175 15.49 21.83 -12.68
C GLU A 175 15.86 23.31 -12.48
N GLN A 176 15.68 24.15 -13.50
CA GLN A 176 15.88 25.60 -13.38
C GLN A 176 14.85 26.24 -12.44
N ASP A 177 13.58 25.84 -12.56
CA ASP A 177 12.52 26.29 -11.64
C ASP A 177 12.84 25.83 -10.21
N VAL A 178 13.29 24.59 -10.05
CA VAL A 178 13.72 24.05 -8.75
C VAL A 178 14.81 24.93 -8.15
N ASN A 179 15.90 25.19 -8.87
CA ASN A 179 17.04 25.97 -8.34
C ASN A 179 16.64 27.38 -7.87
N GLN A 180 15.66 28.01 -8.53
CA GLN A 180 15.12 29.31 -8.10
C GLN A 180 14.16 29.21 -6.90
N LEU A 181 13.62 28.02 -6.67
CA LEU A 181 12.75 27.70 -5.55
C LEU A 181 13.53 27.11 -4.36
N LEU A 182 14.83 26.82 -4.47
CA LEU A 182 15.62 26.32 -3.35
C LEU A 182 16.03 27.44 -2.39
N ASP A 183 16.17 27.10 -1.11
CA ASP A 183 16.80 27.92 -0.10
C ASP A 183 18.31 27.70 -0.05
N LYS A 184 19.00 28.37 0.89
CA LYS A 184 20.46 28.25 1.06
C LYS A 184 20.94 26.85 1.47
N ARG A 185 20.02 25.96 1.87
CA ARG A 185 20.29 24.57 2.28
C ARG A 185 20.01 23.57 1.17
N GLY A 186 19.52 24.03 0.01
CA GLY A 186 19.11 23.15 -1.08
C GLY A 186 17.73 22.51 -0.86
N GLU A 187 16.91 23.08 0.02
CA GLU A 187 15.51 22.66 0.25
C GLU A 187 14.53 23.56 -0.48
N LEU A 188 13.32 23.07 -0.83
CA LEU A 188 12.29 23.95 -1.38
C LEU A 188 11.89 25.06 -0.39
N LYS A 189 12.02 26.31 -0.83
CA LYS A 189 11.65 27.51 -0.08
C LYS A 189 10.14 27.61 0.08
N LEU A 190 9.68 27.52 1.32
CA LEU A 190 8.28 27.73 1.69
C LEU A 190 7.96 29.22 1.77
N ARG A 191 7.14 29.71 0.83
CA ARG A 191 6.85 31.15 0.66
C ARG A 191 5.61 31.57 1.43
N ALA A 192 4.57 30.76 1.46
CA ALA A 192 3.35 30.97 2.25
C ALA A 192 3.30 30.02 3.47
N PRO A 193 2.36 30.20 4.42
CA PRO A 193 2.12 29.22 5.49
C PRO A 193 1.86 27.81 4.97
N LEU A 194 1.08 27.67 3.88
CA LEU A 194 0.74 26.40 3.25
C LEU A 194 1.20 26.40 1.79
N ASN A 195 2.06 25.47 1.38
CA ASN A 195 2.63 25.43 0.04
C ASN A 195 2.26 24.11 -0.66
N PHE A 196 1.49 24.18 -1.74
CA PHE A 196 1.07 23.03 -2.52
C PHE A 196 1.85 23.00 -3.84
N PHE A 197 2.79 22.07 -3.96
CA PHE A 197 3.62 21.94 -5.16
C PHE A 197 3.08 20.88 -6.11
N ILE A 198 3.05 21.17 -7.41
CA ILE A 198 2.65 20.26 -8.48
C ILE A 198 3.82 20.08 -9.42
N GLY A 199 4.35 18.87 -9.56
CA GLY A 199 5.48 18.68 -10.46
C GLY A 199 6.15 17.31 -10.48
N GLY A 200 6.62 16.97 -11.67
CA GLY A 200 7.37 15.76 -11.99
C GLY A 200 8.79 15.74 -11.43
N GLN A 201 9.44 16.90 -11.33
CA GLN A 201 10.88 16.99 -11.04
C GLN A 201 11.20 17.36 -9.59
N ILE A 202 10.17 17.64 -8.78
CA ILE A 202 10.35 18.02 -7.37
C ILE A 202 11.00 16.88 -6.57
N LEU A 203 10.74 15.64 -6.96
CA LEU A 203 11.29 14.44 -6.34
C LEU A 203 12.53 13.91 -7.08
N ASP A 204 12.98 14.58 -8.14
CA ASP A 204 14.19 14.20 -8.86
C ASP A 204 15.46 14.55 -8.03
N ARG A 205 16.60 13.97 -8.41
CA ARG A 205 17.78 13.70 -7.56
C ARG A 205 18.32 14.93 -6.79
N GLY A 206 17.94 15.06 -5.51
CA GLY A 206 18.71 15.83 -4.51
C GLY A 206 17.90 16.73 -3.59
N ILE A 207 16.64 16.98 -3.92
CA ILE A 207 15.83 18.02 -3.27
C ILE A 207 15.20 17.45 -2.00
N THR A 208 15.49 18.09 -0.86
CA THR A 208 14.82 17.80 0.42
C THR A 208 13.71 18.83 0.63
N ILE A 209 12.59 18.42 1.21
CA ILE A 209 11.43 19.29 1.40
C ILE A 209 11.05 19.22 2.87
N SER A 210 11.36 20.29 3.59
CA SER A 210 11.04 20.40 5.01
C SER A 210 9.54 20.52 5.24
N ASN A 211 9.10 20.03 6.40
CA ASN A 211 7.71 20.12 6.88
C ASN A 211 6.67 19.61 5.85
N LEU A 212 7.02 18.53 5.16
CA LEU A 212 6.14 17.90 4.20
C LEU A 212 5.15 17.00 4.95
N ILE A 213 3.85 17.29 4.82
CA ILE A 213 2.77 16.59 5.53
C ILE A 213 1.74 15.97 4.59
N GLY A 214 1.92 16.09 3.28
CA GLY A 214 0.99 15.47 2.35
C GLY A 214 1.59 15.20 0.99
N PHE A 215 1.18 14.08 0.41
CA PHE A 215 1.71 13.57 -0.84
C PHE A 215 0.60 12.96 -1.67
N TYR A 216 0.50 13.37 -2.93
CA TYR A 216 -0.39 12.77 -3.91
C TYR A 216 0.44 12.18 -5.04
N TYR A 217 0.42 10.86 -5.17
CA TYR A 217 1.33 10.12 -6.02
C TYR A 217 0.59 9.24 -7.02
N GLY A 218 0.93 9.39 -8.31
CA GLY A 218 0.28 8.66 -9.40
C GLY A 218 1.21 8.13 -10.49
N ARG A 219 2.53 8.28 -10.30
CA ARG A 219 3.52 7.83 -11.28
C ARG A 219 3.71 6.32 -11.16
N ASP A 220 3.50 5.60 -12.25
CA ASP A 220 3.72 4.15 -12.24
C ASP A 220 5.23 3.86 -12.29
N PRO A 221 5.82 3.15 -11.31
CA PRO A 221 7.22 2.76 -11.33
C PRO A 221 7.46 1.64 -12.36
N LYS A 222 7.32 1.95 -13.66
CA LYS A 222 7.40 0.96 -14.75
C LYS A 222 8.80 0.39 -14.97
N LYS A 223 9.85 1.15 -14.63
CA LYS A 223 11.24 0.72 -14.72
C LYS A 223 11.95 1.15 -13.46
N PHE A 224 12.43 0.18 -12.71
CA PHE A 224 13.22 0.44 -11.52
C PHE A 224 14.64 0.79 -11.91
N GLN A 225 15.06 2.02 -11.66
CA GLN A 225 16.47 2.35 -11.45
C GLN A 225 16.66 2.51 -9.93
N GLN A 226 17.79 2.09 -9.35
CA GLN A 226 18.08 2.27 -7.91
C GLN A 226 17.86 3.70 -7.43
N ASP A 227 18.06 4.68 -8.32
CA ASP A 227 17.76 6.10 -8.07
C ASP A 227 16.29 6.36 -7.73
N THR A 228 15.37 5.60 -8.31
CA THR A 228 13.93 5.75 -8.06
C THR A 228 13.60 5.36 -6.62
N VAL A 229 14.11 4.26 -6.06
CA VAL A 229 13.88 3.92 -4.63
C VAL A 229 14.51 4.93 -3.68
N LEU A 230 15.70 5.42 -4.01
CA LEU A 230 16.35 6.50 -3.27
C LEU A 230 15.52 7.81 -3.31
N GLN A 231 14.90 8.14 -4.44
CA GLN A 231 13.97 9.28 -4.55
C GLN A 231 12.72 9.08 -3.67
N HIS A 232 12.16 7.87 -3.59
CA HIS A 232 11.03 7.55 -2.70
C HIS A 232 11.42 7.60 -1.21
N SER A 233 12.59 7.08 -0.86
CA SER A 233 13.11 7.10 0.51
C SER A 233 13.24 8.52 1.09
N ARG A 234 13.39 9.53 0.22
CA ARG A 234 13.51 10.97 0.58
C ARG A 234 12.18 11.65 0.81
N MET A 235 11.09 11.18 0.19
CA MET A 235 9.75 11.58 0.61
C MET A 235 9.57 11.27 2.10
N TYR A 236 10.14 10.17 2.59
CA TYR A 236 9.99 9.66 3.96
C TYR A 236 11.17 10.03 4.87
N GLY A 237 11.80 11.18 4.61
CA GLY A 237 12.89 11.71 5.42
C GLY A 237 12.53 11.89 6.90
N ALA A 238 13.52 12.27 7.69
CA ALA A 238 13.35 12.46 9.12
C ALA A 238 12.30 13.51 9.46
N ARG A 239 11.29 13.15 10.26
CA ARG A 239 10.18 14.04 10.62
C ARG A 239 9.77 13.90 12.10
N PRO A 240 9.38 15.01 12.75
CA PRO A 240 8.77 14.97 14.08
C PRO A 240 7.51 14.11 14.08
N LYS A 241 7.24 13.42 15.20
CA LYS A 241 6.05 12.56 15.35
C LYS A 241 4.76 13.35 15.17
N GLU A 242 4.76 14.60 15.59
CA GLU A 242 3.63 15.51 15.50
C GLU A 242 3.29 15.79 14.02
N ASP A 243 4.30 15.97 13.16
CA ASP A 243 4.09 16.15 11.72
C ASP A 243 3.63 14.85 11.04
N LEU A 244 4.11 13.69 11.51
CA LEU A 244 3.63 12.38 11.04
C LEU A 244 2.15 12.15 11.36
N SER A 245 1.68 12.65 12.50
CA SER A 245 0.29 12.49 12.92
C SER A 245 -0.72 13.15 11.97
N VAL A 246 -0.30 14.23 11.30
CA VAL A 246 -1.09 14.91 10.28
C VAL A 246 -0.68 14.54 8.85
N THR A 247 0.23 13.56 8.69
CA THR A 247 0.72 13.19 7.38
C THR A 247 -0.28 12.30 6.63
N ARG A 248 -0.52 12.59 5.35
CA ARG A 248 -1.36 11.77 4.46
C ARG A 248 -0.67 11.44 3.13
N PHE A 249 -0.86 10.22 2.64
CA PHE A 249 -0.31 9.68 1.41
C PHE A 249 -1.41 9.15 0.51
N TYR A 250 -1.69 9.89 -0.55
CA TYR A 250 -2.73 9.63 -1.54
C TYR A 250 -2.12 8.90 -2.73
N THR A 251 -2.51 7.66 -2.96
CA THR A 251 -2.09 6.91 -4.15
C THR A 251 -3.04 5.75 -4.42
N THR A 252 -2.94 5.13 -5.60
CA THR A 252 -3.73 3.94 -5.90
C THR A 252 -3.18 2.74 -5.13
N HIS A 253 -4.05 1.78 -4.85
CA HIS A 253 -3.66 0.58 -4.13
C HIS A 253 -2.51 -0.15 -4.83
N ARG A 254 -2.59 -0.26 -6.17
CA ARG A 254 -1.54 -0.85 -7.00
C ARG A 254 -0.17 -0.19 -6.80
N ILE A 255 -0.11 1.14 -6.76
CA ILE A 255 1.16 1.86 -6.55
C ILE A 255 1.64 1.70 -5.10
N TYR A 256 0.74 1.81 -4.12
CA TYR A 256 1.06 1.58 -2.71
C TYR A 256 1.70 0.21 -2.49
N ASP A 257 1.10 -0.84 -3.05
CA ASP A 257 1.58 -2.21 -2.99
C ASP A 257 2.96 -2.40 -3.62
N VAL A 258 3.20 -1.74 -4.76
CA VAL A 258 4.52 -1.75 -5.37
C VAL A 258 5.55 -1.07 -4.45
N MET A 259 5.22 0.08 -3.88
CA MET A 259 6.12 0.77 -2.94
C MET A 259 6.39 -0.03 -1.67
N GLU A 260 5.38 -0.72 -1.13
CA GLU A 260 5.53 -1.62 0.01
C GLU A 260 6.49 -2.77 -0.32
N ARG A 261 6.32 -3.42 -1.48
CA ARG A 261 7.24 -4.48 -1.93
C ARG A 261 8.66 -3.97 -2.08
N MET A 262 8.84 -2.76 -2.61
CA MET A 262 10.14 -2.10 -2.73
C MET A 262 10.78 -1.84 -1.36
N HIS A 263 10.02 -1.31 -0.40
CA HIS A 263 10.50 -1.07 0.97
C HIS A 263 10.92 -2.38 1.65
N ALA A 264 10.10 -3.43 1.55
CA ALA A 264 10.44 -4.73 2.09
C ALA A 264 11.73 -5.29 1.45
N PHE A 265 11.90 -5.16 0.13
CA PHE A 265 13.11 -5.59 -0.55
C PHE A 265 14.38 -4.85 -0.06
N ASP A 266 14.33 -3.53 0.09
CA ASP A 266 15.48 -2.73 0.55
C ASP A 266 15.89 -3.07 1.99
N GLU A 267 14.92 -3.14 2.92
CA GLU A 267 15.18 -3.56 4.30
C GLU A 267 15.74 -4.99 4.39
N ASP A 268 15.28 -5.87 3.50
CA ASP A 268 15.73 -7.25 3.44
C ASP A 268 17.17 -7.36 2.95
N LEU A 269 17.54 -6.60 1.91
CA LEU A 269 18.92 -6.48 1.45
C LEU A 269 19.81 -5.92 2.57
N ARG A 270 19.39 -4.83 3.22
CA ARG A 270 20.16 -4.21 4.32
C ARG A 270 20.43 -5.20 5.45
N LYS A 271 19.39 -5.91 5.93
CA LYS A 271 19.53 -6.93 6.99
C LYS A 271 20.44 -8.09 6.58
N ALA A 272 20.39 -8.50 5.31
CA ALA A 272 21.28 -9.54 4.78
C ALA A 272 22.76 -9.09 4.82
N PHE A 273 23.05 -7.83 4.49
CA PHE A 273 24.39 -7.26 4.61
C PHE A 273 24.84 -7.09 6.07
N GLU A 274 23.96 -6.62 6.96
CA GLU A 274 24.31 -6.31 8.36
C GLU A 274 24.50 -7.56 9.24
N THR A 275 23.68 -8.59 9.07
CA THR A 275 23.69 -9.73 10.00
C THR A 275 24.86 -10.68 9.81
N GLY A 276 25.62 -10.57 8.70
CA GLY A 276 26.73 -11.48 8.37
C GLY A 276 26.37 -12.97 8.36
N ARG A 277 25.10 -13.32 8.58
CA ARG A 277 24.62 -14.67 8.91
C ARG A 277 24.36 -15.53 7.69
N ASN A 278 24.49 -14.96 6.51
CA ASN A 278 24.59 -15.73 5.30
C ASN A 278 25.93 -15.38 4.65
N ALA A 279 26.92 -16.25 4.80
CA ALA A 279 27.97 -16.42 3.79
C ALA A 279 27.37 -16.95 2.47
N GLY A 280 26.22 -16.40 2.05
CA GLY A 280 25.32 -16.94 1.05
C GLY A 280 24.59 -15.79 0.37
N GLU A 281 24.91 -15.61 -0.91
CA GLU A 281 24.34 -14.65 -1.83
C GLU A 281 22.81 -14.58 -1.71
N VAL A 282 22.24 -13.38 -1.69
CA VAL A 282 20.82 -13.19 -1.98
C VAL A 282 20.57 -13.79 -3.35
N ILE A 283 19.73 -14.83 -3.42
CA ILE A 283 19.52 -15.54 -4.68
C ILE A 283 18.43 -14.81 -5.46
N PHE A 284 18.85 -14.21 -6.55
CA PHE A 284 17.99 -13.52 -7.50
C PHE A 284 17.45 -14.50 -8.53
N MET A 285 16.15 -14.45 -8.80
CA MET A 285 15.44 -15.38 -9.67
C MET A 285 14.42 -14.69 -10.57
N MET A 286 14.21 -15.24 -11.76
CA MET A 286 13.26 -14.75 -12.76
C MET A 286 12.46 -15.91 -13.36
N HIS A 287 11.26 -15.62 -13.85
CA HIS A 287 10.50 -16.49 -14.74
C HIS A 287 11.20 -16.66 -16.09
N ASP A 288 11.54 -17.89 -16.47
CA ASP A 288 11.94 -18.23 -17.84
C ASP A 288 10.71 -18.28 -18.78
N THR A 289 10.95 -18.05 -20.07
CA THR A 289 10.04 -18.27 -21.20
C THR A 289 9.36 -19.65 -21.22
N LYS A 290 9.89 -20.63 -20.46
CA LYS A 290 9.36 -21.99 -20.29
C LYS A 290 8.64 -22.26 -18.96
N LYS A 291 8.31 -21.22 -18.16
CA LYS A 291 7.62 -21.29 -16.85
C LYS A 291 8.43 -21.86 -15.68
N ASP A 292 9.75 -22.03 -15.83
CA ASP A 292 10.63 -22.40 -14.71
C ASP A 292 11.28 -21.17 -14.05
N ILE A 293 11.69 -21.33 -12.79
CA ILE A 293 12.39 -20.29 -12.01
C ILE A 293 13.89 -20.51 -12.15
N VAL A 294 14.60 -19.51 -12.68
CA VAL A 294 16.05 -19.59 -12.93
C VAL A 294 16.81 -18.50 -12.17
N PRO A 295 18.02 -18.79 -11.66
CA PRO A 295 18.90 -17.76 -11.09
C PRO A 295 19.22 -16.68 -12.14
N CYS A 296 19.18 -15.41 -11.74
CA CYS A 296 19.47 -14.29 -12.63
C CYS A 296 20.41 -13.27 -11.98
N ASN A 297 21.01 -12.41 -12.82
CA ASN A 297 21.85 -11.32 -12.32
C ASN A 297 20.94 -10.21 -11.74
N PRO A 298 21.24 -9.65 -10.55
CA PRO A 298 20.47 -8.58 -9.94
C PRO A 298 20.17 -7.38 -10.86
N ASN A 299 21.08 -7.05 -11.78
CA ASN A 299 20.93 -5.93 -12.70
C ASN A 299 19.87 -6.15 -13.80
N LYS A 300 19.36 -7.39 -13.97
CA LYS A 300 18.36 -7.73 -15.00
C LYS A 300 16.92 -7.68 -14.48
N ILE A 301 16.72 -7.39 -13.20
CA ILE A 301 15.45 -7.59 -12.52
C ILE A 301 14.65 -6.30 -12.44
N LEU A 302 13.40 -6.33 -12.93
CA LEU A 302 12.46 -5.25 -12.70
C LEU A 302 11.90 -5.36 -11.28
N LEU A 303 12.44 -4.56 -10.37
CA LEU A 303 12.03 -4.52 -8.96
C LEU A 303 10.57 -4.13 -8.71
N SER A 304 9.88 -3.55 -9.69
CA SER A 304 8.41 -3.35 -9.64
C SER A 304 7.62 -4.67 -9.69
N LYS A 305 8.25 -5.74 -10.18
CA LYS A 305 7.72 -7.11 -10.25
C LYS A 305 8.38 -8.05 -9.25
N VAL A 306 9.23 -7.53 -8.38
CA VAL A 306 9.97 -8.36 -7.43
C VAL A 306 9.15 -8.67 -6.20
N ILE A 307 9.22 -9.94 -5.82
CA ILE A 307 8.69 -10.51 -4.61
C ILE A 307 9.88 -11.03 -3.80
N THR A 308 10.18 -10.38 -2.68
CA THR A 308 11.15 -10.92 -1.72
C THR A 308 10.51 -12.04 -0.93
N ILE A 309 11.11 -13.23 -0.94
CA ILE A 309 10.62 -14.42 -0.26
C ILE A 309 11.56 -14.73 0.90
N LYS A 310 11.01 -14.67 2.10
CA LYS A 310 11.69 -15.01 3.35
C LYS A 310 11.03 -16.22 3.98
N GLY A 311 11.77 -16.88 4.87
CA GLY A 311 11.19 -17.98 5.62
C GLY A 311 9.93 -17.53 6.37
N LYS A 312 8.90 -18.39 6.35
CA LYS A 312 7.56 -18.13 6.91
C LYS A 312 6.74 -17.01 6.23
N LYS A 313 7.22 -16.41 5.12
CA LYS A 313 6.43 -15.43 4.37
C LYS A 313 5.16 -16.08 3.81
N ARG A 314 4.03 -15.34 3.87
CA ARG A 314 2.71 -15.76 3.39
C ARG A 314 2.38 -15.10 2.05
N PHE A 315 1.72 -15.86 1.17
CA PHE A 315 1.15 -15.38 -0.09
C PHE A 315 -0.32 -15.80 -0.16
N LEU A 316 -1.21 -14.86 -0.38
CA LEU A 316 -2.65 -15.08 -0.42
C LEU A 316 -3.32 -14.02 -1.30
N PRO A 317 -4.47 -14.32 -1.94
CA PRO A 317 -5.25 -13.32 -2.64
C PRO A 317 -5.89 -12.35 -1.62
N VAL A 318 -5.93 -11.07 -1.98
CA VAL A 318 -6.56 -9.97 -1.22
C VAL A 318 -7.33 -9.09 -2.21
N GLY A 319 -8.38 -8.42 -1.75
CA GLY A 319 -9.18 -7.51 -2.58
C GLY A 319 -9.90 -8.22 -3.71
N PHE A 320 -10.69 -9.23 -3.37
CA PHE A 320 -11.53 -9.95 -4.32
C PHE A 320 -12.97 -10.07 -3.82
N GLN A 321 -13.85 -10.45 -4.73
CA GLN A 321 -15.20 -10.93 -4.47
C GLN A 321 -15.34 -12.36 -5.03
N THR A 322 -16.26 -13.15 -4.49
CA THR A 322 -16.58 -14.45 -5.08
C THR A 322 -17.48 -14.29 -6.31
N LYS A 323 -17.56 -15.35 -7.12
CA LYS A 323 -18.60 -15.45 -8.15
C LYS A 323 -20.00 -15.59 -7.53
N SER A 324 -21.02 -15.72 -8.39
CA SER A 324 -22.41 -15.90 -7.95
C SER A 324 -22.58 -17.15 -7.09
N ARG A 325 -23.57 -17.13 -6.18
CA ARG A 325 -23.88 -18.23 -5.27
C ARG A 325 -23.95 -19.60 -5.96
N SER A 326 -24.68 -19.68 -7.07
CA SER A 326 -24.87 -20.92 -7.84
C SER A 326 -23.57 -21.46 -8.43
N GLU A 327 -22.73 -20.58 -8.99
CA GLU A 327 -21.42 -20.98 -9.52
C GLU A 327 -20.47 -21.42 -8.41
N MET A 328 -20.47 -20.70 -7.28
CA MET A 328 -19.65 -21.03 -6.12
C MET A 328 -20.00 -22.39 -5.53
N ILE A 329 -21.28 -22.72 -5.35
CA ILE A 329 -21.69 -24.03 -4.85
C ILE A 329 -21.16 -25.16 -5.75
N ARG A 330 -21.27 -25.02 -7.08
CA ARG A 330 -20.78 -26.01 -8.03
C ARG A 330 -19.26 -26.17 -7.97
N ARG A 331 -18.52 -25.06 -8.01
CA ARG A 331 -17.05 -25.05 -8.00
C ARG A 331 -16.48 -25.52 -6.66
N THR A 332 -17.07 -25.11 -5.54
CA THR A 332 -16.65 -25.56 -4.20
C THR A 332 -16.90 -27.04 -4.00
N LYS A 333 -18.00 -27.61 -4.51
CA LYS A 333 -18.20 -29.07 -4.50
C LYS A 333 -17.11 -29.80 -5.28
N LYS A 334 -16.70 -29.27 -6.44
CA LYS A 334 -15.57 -29.81 -7.22
C LYS A 334 -14.25 -29.73 -6.43
N LEU A 335 -13.99 -28.60 -5.78
CA LEU A 335 -12.82 -28.40 -4.92
C LEU A 335 -12.80 -29.34 -3.72
N ASP A 336 -13.94 -29.54 -3.06
CA ASP A 336 -14.10 -30.47 -1.94
C ASP A 336 -13.67 -31.89 -2.37
N THR A 337 -14.11 -32.36 -3.55
CA THR A 337 -13.67 -33.66 -4.11
C THR A 337 -12.16 -33.68 -4.40
N MET A 338 -11.63 -32.64 -5.06
CA MET A 338 -10.19 -32.57 -5.38
C MET A 338 -9.32 -32.60 -4.13
N ILE A 339 -9.73 -31.91 -3.06
CA ILE A 339 -9.00 -31.84 -1.79
C ILE A 339 -9.10 -33.18 -1.05
N GLN A 340 -10.25 -33.87 -1.09
CA GLN A 340 -10.37 -35.22 -0.55
C GLN A 340 -9.47 -36.21 -1.31
N ASP A 341 -9.40 -36.11 -2.63
CA ASP A 341 -8.56 -36.95 -3.47
C ASP A 341 -7.06 -36.75 -3.22
N LEU A 342 -6.62 -35.57 -2.72
CA LEU A 342 -5.23 -35.36 -2.31
C LEU A 342 -4.75 -36.39 -1.28
N ARG A 343 -5.64 -36.87 -0.41
CA ARG A 343 -5.28 -37.88 0.62
C ARG A 343 -4.76 -39.18 -0.01
N LYS A 344 -5.19 -39.52 -1.23
CA LYS A 344 -4.70 -40.70 -1.97
C LYS A 344 -3.25 -40.56 -2.43
N PHE A 345 -2.75 -39.33 -2.50
CA PHE A 345 -1.38 -39.00 -2.90
C PHE A 345 -0.52 -38.55 -1.70
N ALA A 346 -1.01 -38.74 -0.47
CA ALA A 346 -0.27 -38.39 0.74
C ALA A 346 0.93 -39.32 0.92
N ILE A 347 2.10 -38.71 1.05
CA ILE A 347 3.38 -39.40 1.27
C ILE A 347 3.69 -39.47 2.76
N ASP A 348 3.23 -38.47 3.51
CA ASP A 348 3.32 -38.41 4.96
C ASP A 348 2.04 -37.73 5.51
N GLN A 349 1.73 -38.01 6.77
CA GLN A 349 0.59 -37.46 7.49
C GLN A 349 1.05 -37.05 8.88
N ASN A 350 0.64 -35.86 9.33
CA ASN A 350 1.01 -35.42 10.67
C ASN A 350 0.36 -36.33 11.73
N ASN A 351 1.20 -36.98 12.53
CA ASN A 351 0.77 -37.87 13.62
C ASN A 351 -0.18 -37.19 14.64
N LYS A 352 -0.21 -35.85 14.72
CA LYS A 352 -1.05 -35.09 15.65
C LYS A 352 -2.37 -34.59 15.04
N ASP A 353 -2.45 -34.43 13.72
CA ASP A 353 -3.67 -33.97 13.03
C ASP A 353 -3.74 -34.60 11.64
N ALA A 354 -4.60 -35.61 11.49
CA ALA A 354 -4.83 -36.35 10.26
C ALA A 354 -5.36 -35.49 9.09
N ARG A 355 -5.64 -34.21 9.32
CA ARG A 355 -5.98 -33.23 8.27
C ARG A 355 -4.76 -32.61 7.60
N HIS A 356 -3.56 -32.79 8.16
CA HIS A 356 -2.32 -32.30 7.57
C HIS A 356 -1.62 -33.42 6.82
N ILE A 357 -1.41 -33.22 5.53
CA ILE A 357 -0.83 -34.23 4.63
C ILE A 357 0.30 -33.63 3.81
N LEU A 358 1.35 -34.41 3.58
CA LEU A 358 2.44 -34.06 2.69
C LEU A 358 2.15 -34.67 1.31
N VAL A 359 2.07 -33.84 0.27
CA VAL A 359 1.72 -34.28 -1.09
C VAL A 359 2.66 -33.69 -2.14
N PRO A 360 2.74 -34.28 -3.35
CA PRO A 360 3.43 -33.67 -4.48
C PRO A 360 2.80 -32.33 -4.90
N VAL A 361 3.63 -31.30 -5.10
CA VAL A 361 3.17 -29.95 -5.52
C VAL A 361 2.33 -30.00 -6.79
N GLN A 362 2.65 -30.90 -7.72
CA GLN A 362 1.92 -31.03 -8.99
C GLN A 362 0.44 -31.41 -8.82
N LYS A 363 0.06 -31.99 -7.68
CA LYS A 363 -1.35 -32.27 -7.35
C LYS A 363 -2.07 -31.07 -6.75
N VAL A 364 -1.33 -30.09 -6.22
CA VAL A 364 -1.85 -28.90 -5.54
C VAL A 364 -2.07 -27.74 -6.52
N ILE A 365 -1.21 -27.59 -7.53
CA ILE A 365 -1.32 -26.52 -8.54
C ILE A 365 -2.71 -26.47 -9.20
N PRO A 366 -3.32 -27.60 -9.64
CA PRO A 366 -4.67 -27.57 -10.21
C PRO A 366 -5.74 -27.04 -9.25
N ILE A 367 -5.59 -27.29 -7.95
CA ILE A 367 -6.51 -26.77 -6.92
C ILE A 367 -6.37 -25.26 -6.80
N LEU A 368 -5.13 -24.72 -6.78
CA LEU A 368 -4.90 -23.28 -6.75
C LEU A 368 -5.48 -22.55 -7.97
N LYS A 369 -5.39 -23.19 -9.16
CA LYS A 369 -5.99 -22.67 -10.39
C LYS A 369 -7.52 -22.64 -10.31
N GLU A 370 -8.14 -23.74 -9.89
CA GLU A 370 -9.60 -23.80 -9.73
C GLU A 370 -10.10 -22.80 -8.67
N ILE A 371 -9.37 -22.61 -7.57
CA ILE A 371 -9.68 -21.58 -6.57
C ILE A 371 -9.62 -20.19 -7.20
N THR A 372 -8.58 -19.90 -7.99
CA THR A 372 -8.41 -18.59 -8.64
C THR A 372 -9.56 -18.27 -9.60
N GLU A 373 -10.08 -19.28 -10.31
CA GLU A 373 -11.26 -19.11 -11.16
C GLU A 373 -12.55 -18.79 -10.39
N CYS A 374 -12.57 -18.92 -9.06
CA CYS A 374 -13.69 -18.54 -8.21
C CYS A 374 -13.63 -17.06 -7.77
N LEU A 375 -12.50 -16.38 -8.00
CA LEU A 375 -12.22 -15.04 -7.51
C LEU A 375 -12.46 -14.00 -8.61
N ILE A 376 -13.05 -12.88 -8.23
CA ILE A 376 -13.18 -11.67 -9.05
C ILE A 376 -12.37 -10.60 -8.34
N MET A 377 -11.19 -10.26 -8.88
CA MET A 377 -10.31 -9.26 -8.29
C MET A 377 -10.94 -7.86 -8.42
N GLU A 378 -10.83 -7.07 -7.36
CA GLU A 378 -11.24 -5.67 -7.35
C GLU A 378 -10.20 -4.79 -8.04
N GLU A 379 -10.61 -3.58 -8.43
CA GLU A 379 -9.74 -2.63 -9.12
C GLU A 379 -8.46 -2.36 -8.29
N GLY A 380 -7.30 -2.50 -8.93
CA GLY A 380 -6.00 -2.30 -8.29
C GLY A 380 -5.43 -3.51 -7.55
N TYR A 381 -6.16 -4.62 -7.46
CA TYR A 381 -5.70 -5.88 -6.87
C TYR A 381 -5.42 -6.93 -7.95
N GLU A 382 -4.39 -7.76 -7.75
CA GLU A 382 -4.02 -8.82 -8.68
C GLU A 382 -3.60 -10.09 -7.93
N TRP A 383 -4.04 -11.24 -8.44
CA TRP A 383 -3.60 -12.56 -7.99
C TRP A 383 -3.18 -13.41 -9.18
N ASN A 384 -1.87 -13.45 -9.45
CA ASN A 384 -1.32 -14.24 -10.55
C ASN A 384 -1.00 -15.67 -10.07
N VAL A 385 -1.93 -16.58 -10.31
CA VAL A 385 -1.78 -17.99 -9.91
C VAL A 385 -0.59 -18.69 -10.55
N GLU A 386 -0.16 -18.29 -11.75
CA GLU A 386 0.99 -18.92 -12.42
C GLU A 386 2.29 -18.51 -11.71
N THR A 387 2.45 -17.23 -11.38
CA THR A 387 3.56 -16.71 -10.56
C THR A 387 3.66 -17.44 -9.22
N TYR A 388 2.55 -17.55 -8.49
CA TYR A 388 2.55 -18.21 -7.18
C TYR A 388 2.69 -19.73 -7.25
N SER A 389 2.21 -20.37 -8.33
CA SER A 389 2.43 -21.80 -8.58
C SER A 389 3.90 -22.09 -8.87
N ALA A 390 4.57 -21.22 -9.62
CA ALA A 390 6.00 -21.32 -9.88
C ALA A 390 6.81 -21.14 -8.60
N ILE A 391 6.48 -20.13 -7.80
CA ILE A 391 7.07 -19.93 -6.46
C ILE A 391 6.92 -21.20 -5.62
N LEU A 392 5.70 -21.75 -5.53
CA LEU A 392 5.46 -22.96 -4.73
C LEU A 392 6.29 -24.16 -5.22
N ASN A 393 6.35 -24.37 -6.54
CA ASN A 393 7.15 -25.44 -7.14
C ASN A 393 8.63 -25.27 -6.83
N TYR A 394 9.16 -24.06 -6.92
CA TYR A 394 10.55 -23.77 -6.58
C TYR A 394 10.83 -23.95 -5.08
N LEU A 395 9.96 -23.45 -4.20
CA LEU A 395 10.12 -23.60 -2.75
C LEU A 395 10.10 -25.07 -2.31
N SER A 396 9.39 -25.94 -3.02
CA SER A 396 9.37 -27.39 -2.76
C SER A 396 10.63 -28.14 -3.21
N ARG A 397 11.54 -27.45 -3.92
CA ARG A 397 12.76 -28.01 -4.50
C ARG A 397 14.03 -27.27 -4.06
N LEU A 398 13.95 -26.55 -2.94
CA LEU A 398 15.11 -25.82 -2.42
C LEU A 398 16.29 -26.75 -2.14
N PRO A 399 17.54 -26.27 -2.26
CA PRO A 399 18.73 -27.04 -1.89
C PRO A 399 18.61 -27.55 -0.45
N GLY A 400 18.77 -28.86 -0.24
CA GLY A 400 18.56 -29.52 1.06
C GLY A 400 17.15 -30.08 1.28
N ASN A 401 16.18 -29.76 0.41
CA ASN A 401 14.84 -30.34 0.41
C ASN A 401 14.28 -30.48 -1.02
N ASN A 402 14.99 -31.24 -1.85
CA ASN A 402 14.66 -31.42 -3.27
C ASN A 402 13.64 -32.54 -3.50
N THR A 403 12.54 -32.52 -2.74
CA THR A 403 11.51 -33.57 -2.77
C THR A 403 10.36 -33.25 -3.72
N GLY A 404 10.09 -31.96 -3.96
CA GLY A 404 8.94 -31.52 -4.74
C GLY A 404 7.62 -31.66 -3.97
N TYR A 405 7.69 -31.73 -2.63
CA TYR A 405 6.52 -31.93 -1.77
C TYR A 405 6.12 -30.66 -1.01
N VAL A 406 4.86 -30.63 -0.58
CA VAL A 406 4.24 -29.51 0.12
C VAL A 406 3.27 -30.04 1.18
N TRP A 407 3.26 -29.39 2.34
CA TRP A 407 2.27 -29.67 3.38
C TRP A 407 0.95 -28.98 3.05
N ILE A 408 -0.15 -29.70 3.19
CA ILE A 408 -1.51 -29.16 3.09
C ILE A 408 -2.11 -29.07 4.47
N VAL A 409 -2.65 -27.90 4.81
CA VAL A 409 -3.35 -27.65 6.08
C VAL A 409 -4.77 -27.20 5.76
N THR A 410 -5.77 -28.02 6.09
CA THR A 410 -7.18 -27.69 5.85
C THR A 410 -7.89 -27.23 7.12
N ARG A 411 -8.75 -26.22 6.97
CA ARG A 411 -9.72 -25.79 7.99
C ARG A 411 -11.05 -25.48 7.32
N GLU A 412 -12.14 -25.82 8.00
CA GLU A 412 -13.50 -25.70 7.48
C GLU A 412 -14.39 -24.86 8.39
N ASN A 413 -15.58 -24.53 7.89
CA ASN A 413 -16.65 -23.81 8.62
C ASN A 413 -16.20 -22.46 9.19
N ARG A 414 -15.39 -21.72 8.41
CA ARG A 414 -14.94 -20.38 8.79
C ARG A 414 -15.88 -19.31 8.24
N ASN A 415 -15.92 -18.19 8.95
CA ASN A 415 -16.74 -17.02 8.67
C ASN A 415 -15.83 -15.80 8.89
N ILE A 416 -15.25 -15.28 7.80
CA ILE A 416 -14.45 -14.06 7.83
C ILE A 416 -15.17 -12.96 7.07
N SER A 417 -15.18 -11.74 7.60
CA SER A 417 -15.61 -10.55 6.88
C SER A 417 -14.70 -10.25 5.71
N ARG A 418 -15.29 -9.81 4.59
CA ARG A 418 -14.57 -9.35 3.39
C ARG A 418 -13.69 -8.13 3.67
N TYR A 419 -14.16 -7.26 4.55
CA TYR A 419 -13.45 -6.06 4.98
C TYR A 419 -12.93 -6.23 6.41
N ARG A 420 -11.83 -5.56 6.72
CA ARG A 420 -11.33 -5.40 8.09
C ARG A 420 -12.33 -4.58 8.92
N GLN A 421 -12.07 -4.47 10.22
CA GLN A 421 -12.91 -3.70 11.16
C GLN A 421 -13.06 -2.22 10.76
N ASP A 422 -12.09 -1.67 10.01
CA ASP A 422 -12.16 -0.30 9.48
C ASP A 422 -13.18 -0.11 8.34
N GLY A 423 -13.74 -1.20 7.79
CA GLY A 423 -14.71 -1.17 6.69
C GLY A 423 -14.18 -0.70 5.34
N VAL A 424 -12.91 -0.30 5.26
CA VAL A 424 -12.29 0.28 4.06
C VAL A 424 -11.29 -0.69 3.44
N ARG A 425 -10.52 -1.40 4.27
CA ARG A 425 -9.47 -2.31 3.81
C ARG A 425 -10.01 -3.73 3.69
N PHE A 426 -9.58 -4.45 2.66
CA PHE A 426 -9.91 -5.87 2.54
C PHE A 426 -9.19 -6.71 3.60
N ALA A 427 -9.84 -7.80 4.00
CA ALA A 427 -9.24 -8.77 4.87
C ALA A 427 -8.06 -9.48 4.19
N ASP A 428 -6.95 -9.60 4.91
CA ASP A 428 -5.68 -10.19 4.47
C ASP A 428 -5.13 -11.20 5.51
N ARG A 429 -5.98 -11.60 6.45
CA ARG A 429 -5.68 -12.59 7.50
C ARG A 429 -6.82 -13.60 7.63
N PRO A 430 -7.01 -14.45 6.61
CA PRO A 430 -7.99 -15.54 6.69
C PRO A 430 -7.61 -16.61 7.73
N ASP A 431 -6.31 -16.69 8.07
CA ASP A 431 -5.72 -17.51 9.11
C ASP A 431 -5.64 -16.78 10.47
N ASN A 432 -5.80 -17.56 11.53
CA ASN A 432 -5.58 -17.17 12.91
C ASN A 432 -4.15 -17.57 13.34
N GLY A 433 -3.53 -16.77 14.19
CA GLY A 433 -2.16 -17.03 14.68
C GLY A 433 -2.05 -18.15 15.71
N GLN A 434 -3.15 -18.79 16.09
CA GLN A 434 -3.21 -19.70 17.23
C GLN A 434 -3.25 -21.18 16.84
N ASP A 435 -3.86 -21.52 15.70
CA ASP A 435 -4.02 -22.90 15.24
C ASP A 435 -3.32 -23.12 13.88
N GLU A 436 -3.98 -22.86 12.75
CA GLU A 436 -3.49 -23.26 11.42
C GLU A 436 -2.14 -22.63 11.04
N LEU A 437 -1.91 -21.36 11.40
CA LEU A 437 -0.66 -20.68 11.07
C LEU A 437 0.49 -21.25 11.90
N LYS A 438 0.24 -21.53 13.18
CA LYS A 438 1.21 -22.17 14.07
C LYS A 438 1.59 -23.56 13.57
N GLN A 439 0.60 -24.35 13.18
CA GLN A 439 0.81 -25.68 12.59
C GLN A 439 1.59 -25.58 11.28
N SER A 440 1.25 -24.63 10.41
CA SER A 440 1.96 -24.38 9.16
C SER A 440 3.41 -23.99 9.38
N TYR A 441 3.73 -23.24 10.44
CA TYR A 441 5.10 -22.90 10.81
C TYR A 441 5.87 -24.07 11.44
N GLN A 442 5.19 -24.99 12.13
CA GLN A 442 5.81 -26.18 12.70
C GLN A 442 6.13 -27.20 11.62
N LEU A 443 5.14 -27.51 10.76
CA LEU A 443 5.29 -28.44 9.64
C LEU A 443 6.19 -27.88 8.54
N GLY A 444 6.04 -26.59 8.24
CA GLY A 444 6.76 -25.87 7.21
C GLY A 444 8.19 -25.49 7.60
N THR A 445 8.92 -26.39 8.26
CA THR A 445 10.33 -26.16 8.61
C THR A 445 11.20 -26.22 7.36
N THR A 446 11.13 -27.33 6.62
CA THR A 446 11.90 -27.57 5.39
C THR A 446 11.04 -27.50 4.12
N HIS A 447 9.78 -27.90 4.19
CA HIS A 447 8.84 -27.91 3.06
C HIS A 447 7.94 -26.67 3.09
N PRO A 448 7.46 -26.15 1.95
CA PRO A 448 6.42 -25.13 1.95
C PRO A 448 5.11 -25.71 2.47
N THR A 449 4.22 -24.85 2.95
CA THR A 449 2.87 -25.23 3.38
C THR A 449 1.82 -24.46 2.58
N VAL A 450 0.71 -25.10 2.25
CA VAL A 450 -0.47 -24.45 1.67
C VAL A 450 -1.64 -24.68 2.61
N MET A 451 -2.16 -23.59 3.18
CA MET A 451 -3.39 -23.60 3.94
C MET A 451 -4.57 -23.48 2.97
N LEU A 452 -5.57 -24.35 3.11
CA LEU A 452 -6.83 -24.31 2.38
C LEU A 452 -7.94 -24.05 3.39
N LEU A 453 -8.37 -22.79 3.47
CA LEU A 453 -9.32 -22.32 4.47
C LEU A 453 -10.70 -22.17 3.84
N ARG A 454 -11.61 -23.11 4.13
CA ARG A 454 -12.98 -23.09 3.60
C ARG A 454 -13.85 -22.12 4.38
N GLN A 455 -14.31 -21.08 3.70
CA GLN A 455 -15.21 -20.05 4.20
C GLN A 455 -16.65 -20.35 3.76
N ASN A 456 -17.64 -20.04 4.59
CA ASN A 456 -19.05 -20.19 4.23
C ASN A 456 -19.51 -19.09 3.25
N GLY A 457 -18.86 -17.93 3.27
CA GLY A 457 -19.10 -16.86 2.30
C GLY A 457 -20.47 -16.20 2.46
N ASN A 458 -20.87 -15.89 3.69
CA ASN A 458 -22.19 -15.31 3.97
C ASN A 458 -22.31 -13.89 3.43
N GLU A 459 -23.51 -13.50 3.00
CA GLU A 459 -23.78 -12.14 2.50
C GLU A 459 -23.59 -11.07 3.58
N ASN A 460 -23.92 -11.39 4.84
CA ASN A 460 -23.72 -10.51 5.99
C ASN A 460 -22.23 -10.16 6.23
N GLU A 461 -21.32 -10.94 5.66
CA GLU A 461 -19.88 -10.73 5.75
C GLU A 461 -19.31 -10.02 4.51
N GLY A 462 -20.18 -9.55 3.61
CA GLY A 462 -19.80 -8.85 2.38
C GLY A 462 -19.51 -9.76 1.17
N TRP A 463 -19.78 -11.06 1.28
CA TRP A 463 -19.64 -12.03 0.19
C TRP A 463 -20.96 -12.24 -0.58
N ARG A 464 -21.00 -13.19 -1.52
CA ARG A 464 -22.18 -13.47 -2.37
C ARG A 464 -22.94 -14.77 -2.03
N GLY A 465 -22.89 -15.20 -0.76
CA GLY A 465 -23.73 -16.29 -0.25
C GLY A 465 -23.33 -17.71 -0.67
N GLY A 466 -22.11 -17.91 -1.19
CA GLY A 466 -21.60 -19.21 -1.61
C GLY A 466 -20.26 -19.54 -0.93
N PRO A 467 -20.04 -20.80 -0.49
CA PRO A 467 -18.80 -21.19 0.18
C PRO A 467 -17.63 -21.16 -0.81
N PHE A 468 -16.43 -20.89 -0.30
CA PHE A 468 -15.20 -20.80 -1.09
C PHE A 468 -13.96 -21.21 -0.30
N TYR A 469 -12.86 -21.45 -1.00
CA TYR A 469 -11.56 -21.71 -0.38
C TYR A 469 -10.66 -20.48 -0.49
N TRP A 470 -10.06 -20.07 0.62
CA TRP A 470 -9.02 -19.06 0.66
C TRP A 470 -7.65 -19.75 0.79
N PRO A 471 -6.79 -19.70 -0.25
CA PRO A 471 -5.49 -20.34 -0.23
C PRO A 471 -4.46 -19.42 0.42
N VAL A 472 -3.61 -19.97 1.29
CA VAL A 472 -2.45 -19.25 1.84
C VAL A 472 -1.21 -20.11 1.69
N ILE A 473 -0.30 -19.68 0.83
CA ILE A 473 1.00 -20.33 0.62
C ILE A 473 1.99 -19.76 1.65
N VAL A 474 2.70 -20.63 2.34
CA VAL A 474 3.68 -20.28 3.37
C VAL A 474 5.04 -20.84 2.99
N ALA A 475 6.03 -19.96 2.91
CA ALA A 475 7.40 -20.34 2.61
C ALA A 475 8.06 -21.12 3.77
N PRO A 476 8.96 -22.08 3.49
CA PRO A 476 9.66 -22.86 4.52
C PRO A 476 10.39 -21.97 5.52
N ALA A 477 10.49 -22.37 6.79
CA ALA A 477 11.22 -21.60 7.80
C ALA A 477 12.74 -21.59 7.54
N GLN A 478 13.30 -22.70 7.08
CA GLN A 478 14.71 -22.86 6.76
C GLN A 478 14.94 -22.64 5.27
N MET A 479 15.18 -21.39 4.88
CA MET A 479 15.56 -21.05 3.50
C MET A 479 16.42 -19.79 3.48
N ASN A 480 17.26 -19.66 2.45
CA ASN A 480 17.90 -18.39 2.14
C ASN A 480 16.85 -17.38 1.65
N THR A 481 17.11 -16.09 1.86
CA THR A 481 16.24 -15.04 1.31
C THR A 481 16.36 -15.04 -0.21
N ILE A 482 15.20 -15.06 -0.87
CA ILE A 482 15.09 -15.19 -2.32
C ILE A 482 14.41 -13.96 -2.88
N VAL A 483 14.89 -13.49 -4.02
CA VAL A 483 14.34 -12.34 -4.71
C VAL A 483 13.80 -12.84 -6.03
N PHE A 484 12.48 -12.83 -6.18
CA PHE A 484 11.82 -13.42 -7.33
C PHE A 484 11.12 -12.37 -8.19
N GLU A 485 11.42 -12.31 -9.48
CA GLU A 485 10.71 -11.48 -10.44
C GLU A 485 9.50 -12.23 -11.01
N GLY A 486 8.30 -11.73 -10.67
CA GLY A 486 7.01 -12.37 -10.93
C GLY A 486 6.26 -11.94 -12.18
#